data_AF-A0A1E2S178-F1
#
_entry.id   AF-A0A1E2S178-F1
#
_cell.length_a   1.000
_cell.length_b   1.000
_cell.length_c   1.000
_cell.angle_alpha   90.00
_cell.angle_beta   90.00
_cell.angle_gamma   90.00
#
_symmetry.space_group_name_H-M   'P 1'
#
loop_
_entity.id
_entity.type
_entity.pdbx_description
1 polymer ?
#
loop_
_entity_poly.entity_id
_entity_poly.type
_entity_poly.pdbx_seq_one_letter_code
_entity_poly.pdbx_strand_id
1 'polypeptide(L)'
;MGQAKQKATATQKMIRAHPQCSLCGGIRATKTREHFPPTNFFDQFHRPEQFVVPACDNCNRGTGVADLLAGIMARIGFGEPTAQELDDNKKLMRKLRSLRPDFYAKMLSIGPVEKIKNLSRYRRLGLDIPDDCGMFAITGEMFQYLNLFAHKAVLCHYFHAAGRILGPEGGVLSFLRPKELVALGAIPPELLNILGPTNILSQGSRRFEVYEYREDFNETDGVYGVACRFRTGFQLFGLAAEDLSTLDEETRVGFVSPSNLPSILTDENYKHYNQFEKATRSTAA
;
A
#
# COMPACT_ATOMS: atom_id res chain seq x y z
N MET A 1 1.72 -44.98 -25.33
CA MET A 1 2.37 -43.81 -24.67
C MET A 1 1.32 -42.72 -24.47
N GLY A 2 0.75 -42.63 -23.27
CA GLY A 2 -0.36 -41.71 -22.99
C GLY A 2 0.14 -40.31 -22.67
N GLN A 3 -0.07 -39.36 -23.58
CA GLN A 3 0.06 -37.93 -23.29
C GLN A 3 -1.06 -37.52 -22.34
N ALA A 4 -0.84 -37.66 -21.03
CA ALA A 4 -1.68 -37.01 -20.04
C ALA A 4 -1.63 -35.49 -20.33
N LYS A 5 -2.78 -34.91 -20.71
CA LYS A 5 -2.93 -33.46 -20.93
C LYS A 5 -2.36 -32.71 -19.72
N GLN A 6 -1.17 -32.12 -19.86
CA GLN A 6 -0.58 -31.32 -18.80
C GLN A 6 -1.54 -30.18 -18.49
N LYS A 7 -2.08 -30.19 -17.26
CA LYS A 7 -3.02 -29.17 -16.80
C LYS A 7 -2.30 -27.83 -16.80
N ALA A 8 -2.86 -26.85 -17.52
CA ALA A 8 -2.30 -25.51 -17.55
C ALA A 8 -2.11 -24.96 -16.13
N THR A 9 -0.93 -24.41 -15.85
CA THR A 9 -0.60 -23.82 -14.54
C THR A 9 -1.47 -22.59 -14.28
N ALA A 10 -1.62 -22.19 -13.02
CA ALA A 10 -2.39 -21.00 -12.67
C ALA A 10 -1.83 -19.72 -13.34
N THR A 11 -0.51 -19.62 -13.51
CA THR A 11 0.13 -18.53 -14.26
C THR A 11 -0.23 -18.57 -15.74
N GLN A 12 -0.20 -19.74 -16.39
CA GLN A 12 -0.59 -19.89 -17.80
C GLN A 12 -2.07 -19.51 -18.01
N LYS A 13 -2.94 -19.88 -17.07
CA LYS A 13 -4.35 -19.47 -17.09
C LYS A 13 -4.50 -17.96 -16.96
N MET A 14 -3.76 -17.32 -16.05
CA MET A 14 -3.79 -15.87 -15.88
C MET A 14 -3.31 -15.14 -17.14
N ILE A 15 -2.19 -15.55 -17.71
CA ILE A 15 -1.65 -14.93 -18.94
C ILE A 15 -2.65 -15.06 -20.10
N ARG A 16 -3.34 -16.21 -20.21
CA ARG A 16 -4.36 -16.41 -21.24
C ARG A 16 -5.59 -15.53 -21.03
N ALA A 17 -6.04 -15.38 -19.79
CA ALA A 17 -7.24 -14.58 -19.47
C ALA A 17 -6.96 -13.08 -19.53
N HIS A 18 -5.77 -12.64 -19.11
CA HIS A 18 -5.36 -11.24 -19.05
C HIS A 18 -3.94 -11.10 -19.62
N PRO A 19 -3.80 -10.95 -20.95
CA PRO A 19 -2.50 -10.90 -21.62
C PRO A 19 -1.70 -9.64 -21.31
N GLN A 20 -2.32 -8.62 -20.72
CA GLN A 20 -1.74 -7.32 -20.40
C GLN A 20 -1.59 -7.10 -18.88
N CYS A 21 -0.48 -6.48 -18.48
CA CYS A 21 -0.15 -6.18 -17.09
C CYS A 21 -1.06 -5.09 -16.53
N SER A 22 -1.79 -5.37 -15.45
CA SER A 22 -2.68 -4.39 -14.81
C SER A 22 -1.90 -3.25 -14.13
N LEU A 23 -0.69 -3.52 -13.62
CA LEU A 23 0.08 -2.55 -12.84
C LEU A 23 0.77 -1.43 -13.65
N CYS A 24 0.88 -1.58 -14.97
CA CYS A 24 1.43 -0.55 -15.86
C CYS A 24 0.45 -0.12 -16.94
N GLY A 25 -0.86 -0.30 -16.67
CA GLY A 25 -1.94 0.03 -17.58
C GLY A 25 -1.86 -0.64 -18.94
N GLY A 26 -1.38 -1.89 -18.97
CA GLY A 26 -1.33 -2.70 -20.19
C GLY A 26 -0.20 -2.40 -21.17
N ILE A 27 0.75 -1.52 -20.83
CA ILE A 27 1.94 -1.24 -21.68
C ILE A 27 2.78 -2.49 -21.95
N ARG A 28 2.84 -3.42 -20.99
CA ARG A 28 3.63 -4.65 -21.09
C ARG A 28 2.74 -5.88 -20.95
N ALA A 29 3.15 -6.96 -21.62
CA ALA A 29 2.49 -8.25 -21.50
C ALA A 29 2.61 -8.83 -20.08
N THR A 30 1.58 -9.55 -19.66
CA THR A 30 1.57 -10.35 -18.43
C THR A 30 2.57 -11.50 -18.55
N LYS A 31 3.44 -11.61 -17.55
CA LYS A 31 4.42 -12.71 -17.45
C LYS A 31 4.34 -13.45 -16.12
N THR A 32 3.75 -12.80 -15.12
CA THR A 32 3.72 -13.27 -13.74
C THR A 32 2.35 -12.99 -13.12
N ARG A 33 2.17 -13.51 -11.91
CA ARG A 33 1.02 -13.24 -11.05
C ARG A 33 1.50 -12.43 -9.85
N GLU A 34 1.01 -11.21 -9.70
CA GLU A 34 1.21 -10.42 -8.49
C GLU A 34 0.15 -10.82 -7.47
N HIS A 35 0.51 -10.99 -6.20
CA HIS A 35 -0.46 -11.24 -5.15
C HIS A 35 -0.46 -10.06 -4.21
N PHE A 36 -1.65 -9.59 -3.86
CA PHE A 36 -1.83 -8.42 -3.01
C PHE A 36 -2.79 -8.75 -1.86
N PRO A 37 -2.50 -8.36 -0.60
CA PRO A 37 -1.24 -7.82 -0.11
C PRO A 37 -0.06 -8.80 -0.24
N PRO A 38 1.19 -8.30 -0.22
CA PRO A 38 2.37 -9.17 -0.22
C PRO A 38 2.46 -10.05 1.04
N THR A 39 3.16 -11.19 0.94
CA THR A 39 3.25 -12.19 2.04
C THR A 39 3.73 -11.64 3.39
N ASN A 40 4.54 -10.59 3.41
CA ASN A 40 5.11 -10.02 4.63
C ASN A 40 4.08 -9.33 5.54
N PHE A 41 2.87 -9.05 5.06
CA PHE A 41 1.75 -8.56 5.87
C PHE A 41 1.14 -9.65 6.75
N PHE A 42 1.30 -10.92 6.38
CA PHE A 42 0.65 -12.05 7.03
C PHE A 42 1.58 -12.77 7.98
N ASP A 43 1.05 -13.20 9.13
CA ASP A 43 1.82 -13.92 10.13
C ASP A 43 2.38 -15.22 9.57
N GLN A 44 3.64 -15.50 9.94
CA GLN A 44 4.41 -16.62 9.42
C GLN A 44 4.54 -16.61 7.88
N PHE A 45 4.34 -15.45 7.24
CA PHE A 45 4.37 -15.28 5.78
C PHE A 45 3.33 -16.13 5.03
N HIS A 46 2.26 -16.54 5.72
CA HIS A 46 1.20 -17.36 5.14
C HIS A 46 0.04 -16.47 4.65
N ARG A 47 0.03 -16.17 3.35
CA ARG A 47 -1.05 -15.38 2.72
C ARG A 47 -2.16 -16.26 2.15
N PRO A 48 -3.37 -15.72 1.96
CA PRO A 48 -4.39 -16.37 1.15
C PRO A 48 -4.03 -16.40 -0.34
N GLU A 49 -4.60 -17.36 -1.08
CA GLU A 49 -4.50 -17.44 -2.55
C GLU A 49 -5.51 -16.51 -3.29
N GLN A 50 -6.24 -15.69 -2.55
CA GLN A 50 -7.12 -14.67 -3.11
C GLN A 50 -6.31 -13.46 -3.61
N PHE A 51 -6.97 -12.62 -4.40
CA PHE A 51 -6.48 -11.29 -4.73
C PHE A 51 -5.14 -11.30 -5.49
N VAL A 52 -5.21 -11.88 -6.68
CA VAL A 52 -4.08 -12.07 -7.60
C VAL A 52 -4.35 -11.31 -8.89
N VAL A 53 -3.38 -10.49 -9.34
CA VAL A 53 -3.51 -9.64 -10.52
C VAL A 53 -2.43 -9.94 -11.57
N PRO A 54 -2.71 -9.72 -12.87
CA PRO A 54 -1.75 -9.95 -13.94
C PRO A 54 -0.63 -8.91 -13.93
N ALA A 55 0.63 -9.36 -13.87
CA ALA A 55 1.78 -8.46 -13.84
C ALA A 55 2.89 -8.84 -14.82
N CYS A 56 3.57 -7.83 -15.38
CA CYS A 56 4.85 -8.02 -16.06
C CYS A 56 5.99 -8.19 -15.04
N ASP A 57 7.14 -8.70 -15.49
CA ASP A 57 8.31 -8.91 -14.61
C ASP A 57 8.77 -7.63 -13.92
N ASN A 58 8.75 -6.50 -14.63
CA ASN A 58 9.25 -5.23 -14.10
C ASN A 58 8.38 -4.70 -12.96
N CYS A 59 7.05 -4.74 -13.09
CA CYS A 59 6.14 -4.26 -12.05
C CYS A 59 6.17 -5.17 -10.80
N ASN A 60 6.20 -6.49 -11.01
CA ASN A 60 6.24 -7.46 -9.91
C ASN A 60 7.58 -7.38 -9.15
N ARG A 61 8.72 -7.38 -9.86
CA ARG A 61 10.05 -7.40 -9.23
C ARG A 61 10.53 -6.01 -8.79
N GLY A 62 10.09 -4.94 -9.45
CA GLY A 62 10.53 -3.57 -9.21
C GLY A 62 9.97 -2.94 -7.93
N THR A 63 8.99 -3.57 -7.28
CA THR A 63 8.31 -3.01 -6.10
C THR A 63 8.69 -3.70 -4.79
N GLY A 64 9.66 -4.62 -4.80
CA GLY A 64 10.00 -5.44 -3.63
C GLY A 64 10.50 -4.66 -2.41
N VAL A 65 11.19 -3.52 -2.59
CA VAL A 65 11.59 -2.65 -1.47
C VAL A 65 10.38 -1.89 -0.90
N ALA A 66 9.47 -1.43 -1.76
CA ALA A 66 8.22 -0.79 -1.36
C ALA A 66 7.33 -1.75 -0.55
N ASP A 67 7.13 -2.96 -1.06
CA ASP A 67 6.41 -4.02 -0.35
C ASP A 67 7.05 -4.35 1.00
N LEU A 68 8.39 -4.41 1.06
CA LEU A 68 9.13 -4.68 2.30
C LEU A 68 8.93 -3.59 3.36
N LEU A 69 9.09 -2.32 2.98
CA LEU A 69 8.91 -1.19 3.89
C LEU A 69 7.46 -1.11 4.38
N ALA A 70 6.49 -1.30 3.49
CA ALA A 70 5.09 -1.32 3.87
C ALA A 70 4.78 -2.47 4.84
N GLY A 71 5.32 -3.67 4.60
CA GLY A 71 5.16 -4.80 5.53
C GLY A 71 5.79 -4.57 6.91
N ILE A 72 6.95 -3.88 6.97
CA ILE A 72 7.55 -3.44 8.25
C ILE A 72 6.61 -2.45 8.94
N MET A 73 6.17 -1.42 8.22
CA MET A 73 5.30 -0.38 8.75
C MET A 73 3.95 -0.92 9.28
N ALA A 74 3.34 -1.87 8.56
CA ALA A 74 2.09 -2.52 8.97
C ALA A 74 2.19 -3.20 10.35
N ARG A 75 3.39 -3.67 10.72
CA ARG A 75 3.61 -4.42 11.95
C ARG A 75 4.04 -3.56 13.14
N ILE A 76 4.24 -2.26 12.94
CA ILE A 76 4.56 -1.33 14.03
C ILE A 76 3.24 -0.83 14.62
N GLY A 77 2.79 -1.42 15.73
CA GLY A 77 1.58 -1.05 16.48
C GLY A 77 1.85 -0.29 17.78
N PHE A 78 0.79 0.12 18.48
CA PHE A 78 0.86 0.65 19.85
C PHE A 78 0.84 -0.46 20.92
N GLY A 79 0.35 -1.65 20.58
CA GLY A 79 0.27 -2.78 21.50
C GLY A 79 1.58 -3.56 21.60
N GLU A 80 1.68 -4.39 22.64
CA GLU A 80 2.78 -5.33 22.80
C GLU A 80 2.75 -6.41 21.70
N PRO A 81 3.85 -6.62 20.96
CA PRO A 81 3.91 -7.65 19.95
C PRO A 81 4.00 -9.04 20.59
N THR A 82 3.31 -10.00 20.00
CA THR A 82 3.46 -11.42 20.34
C THR A 82 4.88 -11.93 20.00
N ALA A 83 5.28 -13.06 20.58
CA ALA A 83 6.57 -13.69 20.25
C ALA A 83 6.70 -14.02 18.74
N GLN A 84 5.60 -14.42 18.10
CA GLN A 84 5.56 -14.68 16.66
C GLN A 84 5.77 -13.39 15.85
N GLU A 85 5.12 -12.30 16.23
CA GLU A 85 5.29 -11.00 15.56
C GLU A 85 6.70 -10.46 15.71
N LEU A 86 7.33 -10.66 16.87
CA LEU A 86 8.74 -10.31 17.09
C LEU A 86 9.67 -11.10 16.15
N ASP A 87 9.44 -12.39 15.96
CA ASP A 87 10.23 -13.22 15.02
C ASP A 87 10.03 -12.79 13.56
N ASP A 88 8.78 -12.55 13.15
CA ASP A 88 8.46 -12.06 11.80
C ASP A 88 9.09 -10.67 11.55
N ASN A 89 9.00 -9.76 12.52
CA ASN A 89 9.64 -8.45 12.47
C ASN A 89 11.17 -8.57 12.34
N LYS A 90 11.81 -9.47 13.10
CA LYS A 90 13.26 -9.74 12.97
C LYS A 90 13.62 -10.24 11.57
N LYS A 91 12.80 -11.08 10.94
CA LYS A 91 13.02 -11.55 9.56
C LYS A 91 12.92 -10.39 8.56
N LEU A 92 11.93 -9.51 8.70
CA LEU A 92 11.79 -8.33 7.83
C LEU A 92 12.95 -7.35 7.98
N MET A 93 13.36 -7.05 9.22
CA MET A 93 14.49 -6.15 9.49
C MET A 93 15.81 -6.71 8.98
N ARG A 94 16.05 -8.02 9.09
CA ARG A 94 17.21 -8.69 8.47
C ARG A 94 17.18 -8.56 6.95
N LYS A 95 16.02 -8.77 6.33
CA LYS A 95 15.84 -8.61 4.88
C LYS A 95 16.10 -7.17 4.45
N LEU A 96 15.61 -6.17 5.20
CA LEU A 96 15.86 -4.76 4.91
C LEU A 96 17.36 -4.44 5.01
N ARG A 97 18.02 -4.88 6.09
CA ARG A 97 19.47 -4.70 6.26
C ARG A 97 20.28 -5.27 5.09
N SER A 98 19.85 -6.42 4.56
CA SER A 98 20.53 -7.05 3.42
C SER A 98 20.27 -6.34 2.09
N LEU A 99 19.05 -5.86 1.85
CA LEU A 99 18.66 -5.26 0.56
C LEU A 99 18.98 -3.76 0.46
N ARG A 100 18.80 -3.03 1.57
CA ARG A 100 18.98 -1.59 1.70
C ARG A 100 19.62 -1.27 3.06
N PRO A 101 20.93 -1.58 3.23
CA PRO A 101 21.65 -1.31 4.48
C PRO A 101 21.61 0.18 4.86
N ASP A 102 21.54 1.07 3.87
CA ASP A 102 21.37 2.51 4.06
C ASP A 102 20.01 2.85 4.68
N PHE A 103 18.92 2.20 4.24
CA PHE A 103 17.60 2.36 4.85
C PHE A 103 17.57 1.84 6.27
N TYR A 104 18.14 0.65 6.48
CA TYR A 104 18.24 0.08 7.82
C TYR A 104 18.98 1.01 8.79
N ALA A 105 20.12 1.57 8.38
CA ALA A 105 20.89 2.51 9.20
C ALA A 105 20.10 3.80 9.50
N LYS A 106 19.47 4.39 8.47
CA LYS A 106 18.61 5.58 8.61
C LYS A 106 17.42 5.30 9.55
N MET A 107 16.78 4.14 9.47
CA MET A 107 15.66 3.80 10.36
C MET A 107 16.06 3.78 11.84
N LEU A 108 17.29 3.35 12.14
CA LEU A 108 17.80 3.24 13.50
C LEU A 108 18.50 4.50 14.01
N SER A 109 18.54 5.59 13.23
CA SER A 109 19.36 6.75 13.55
C SER A 109 18.70 7.75 14.53
N ILE A 110 17.53 7.44 15.09
CA ILE A 110 16.87 8.35 16.04
C ILE A 110 17.68 8.41 17.33
N GLY A 111 18.21 9.60 17.62
CA GLY A 111 18.93 9.86 18.87
C GLY A 111 17.98 10.02 20.07
N PRO A 112 18.48 9.89 21.32
CA PRO A 112 17.66 10.02 22.52
C PRO A 112 16.89 11.36 22.61
N VAL A 113 17.53 12.46 22.22
CA VAL A 113 16.92 13.80 22.23
C VAL A 113 15.74 13.88 21.24
N GLU A 114 15.92 13.34 20.05
CA GLU A 114 14.87 13.32 19.02
C GLU A 114 13.70 12.41 19.45
N LYS A 115 14.01 11.25 20.05
CA LYS A 115 13.01 10.37 20.66
C LYS A 115 12.15 11.12 21.68
N ILE A 116 12.77 11.81 22.65
CA ILE A 116 12.04 12.58 23.68
C ILE A 116 11.17 13.67 23.05
N LYS A 117 11.69 14.38 22.05
CA LYS A 117 10.96 15.43 21.32
C LYS A 117 9.73 14.87 20.60
N ASN A 118 9.87 13.73 19.94
CA ASN A 118 8.76 13.09 19.23
C ASN A 118 7.72 12.52 20.20
N LEU A 119 8.13 11.87 21.29
CA LEU A 119 7.21 11.41 22.34
C LEU A 119 6.39 12.58 22.91
N SER A 120 7.07 13.68 23.25
CA SER A 120 6.40 14.90 23.73
C SER A 120 5.42 15.47 22.71
N ARG A 121 5.77 15.43 21.42
CA ARG A 121 4.86 15.84 20.34
C ARG A 121 3.63 14.96 20.26
N TYR A 122 3.78 13.64 20.29
CA TYR A 122 2.66 12.70 20.22
C TYR A 122 1.72 12.83 21.42
N ARG A 123 2.25 12.98 22.63
CA ARG A 123 1.45 13.21 23.85
C ARG A 123 0.63 14.49 23.77
N ARG A 124 1.19 15.58 23.23
CA ARG A 124 0.44 16.83 22.99
C ARG A 124 -0.69 16.67 21.98
N LEU A 125 -0.63 15.68 21.10
CA LEU A 125 -1.70 15.33 20.18
C LEU A 125 -2.74 14.38 20.81
N GLY A 126 -2.59 14.01 22.08
CA GLY A 126 -3.48 13.09 22.77
C GLY A 126 -3.17 11.60 22.52
N LEU A 127 -2.00 11.29 21.96
CA LEU A 127 -1.57 9.90 21.79
C LEU A 127 -0.82 9.41 23.04
N ASP A 128 -1.32 8.33 23.62
CA ASP A 128 -0.68 7.66 24.76
C ASP A 128 0.41 6.70 24.27
N ILE A 129 1.67 7.16 24.30
CA ILE A 129 2.84 6.40 23.85
C ILE A 129 3.77 6.15 25.05
N PRO A 130 4.14 4.89 25.36
CA PRO A 130 5.08 4.55 26.42
C PRO A 130 6.46 5.20 26.25
N ASP A 131 7.13 5.55 27.36
CA ASP A 131 8.48 6.14 27.33
C ASP A 131 9.55 5.18 26.76
N ASP A 132 9.37 3.89 27.01
CA ASP A 132 10.27 2.82 26.58
C ASP A 132 9.97 2.31 25.17
N CYS A 133 9.01 2.92 24.45
CA CYS A 133 8.65 2.46 23.12
C CYS A 133 9.83 2.50 22.14
N GLY A 134 9.89 1.53 21.23
CA GLY A 134 10.78 1.59 20.08
C GLY A 134 10.34 2.70 19.12
N MET A 135 11.31 3.38 18.51
CA MET A 135 11.03 4.38 17.46
C MET A 135 11.98 4.16 16.29
N PHE A 136 11.47 4.34 15.08
CA PHE A 136 12.24 4.29 13.85
C PHE A 136 11.98 5.52 13.01
N ALA A 137 13.01 6.03 12.34
CA ALA A 137 12.87 7.13 11.40
C ALA A 137 12.39 6.59 10.06
N ILE A 138 11.38 7.25 9.48
CA ILE A 138 11.01 7.05 8.07
C ILE A 138 11.45 8.30 7.32
N THR A 139 12.47 8.16 6.48
CA THR A 139 13.01 9.27 5.69
C THR A 139 12.12 9.57 4.50
N GLY A 140 12.31 10.73 3.86
CA GLY A 140 11.54 11.07 2.66
C GLY A 140 11.72 10.08 1.51
N GLU A 141 12.92 9.53 1.34
CA GLU A 141 13.18 8.49 0.35
C GLU A 141 12.36 7.22 0.65
N MET A 142 12.27 6.79 1.93
CA MET A 142 11.43 5.66 2.32
C MET A 142 9.95 5.96 2.07
N PHE A 143 9.51 7.20 2.28
CA PHE A 143 8.14 7.63 1.96
C PHE A 143 7.82 7.53 0.47
N GLN A 144 8.76 7.79 -0.43
CA GLN A 144 8.55 7.56 -1.87
C GLN A 144 8.25 6.09 -2.16
N TYR A 145 8.97 5.16 -1.52
CA TYR A 145 8.68 3.73 -1.64
C TYR A 145 7.31 3.35 -1.03
N LEU A 146 6.94 3.93 0.11
CA LEU A 146 5.62 3.72 0.71
C LEU A 146 4.49 4.27 -0.18
N ASN A 147 4.70 5.42 -0.83
CA ASN A 147 3.78 5.97 -1.82
C ASN A 147 3.69 5.08 -3.06
N LEU A 148 4.80 4.54 -3.55
CA LEU A 148 4.78 3.57 -4.66
C LEU A 148 3.96 2.32 -4.30
N PHE A 149 4.14 1.80 -3.08
CA PHE A 149 3.30 0.70 -2.57
C PHE A 149 1.82 1.10 -2.54
N ALA A 150 1.51 2.31 -2.08
CA ALA A 150 0.14 2.80 -1.98
C ALA A 150 -0.55 2.88 -3.35
N HIS A 151 0.10 3.44 -4.37
CA HIS A 151 -0.45 3.49 -5.73
C HIS A 151 -0.60 2.09 -6.34
N LYS A 152 0.38 1.20 -6.11
CA LYS A 152 0.27 -0.21 -6.50
C LYS A 152 -0.94 -0.88 -5.84
N ALA A 153 -1.19 -0.62 -4.57
CA ALA A 153 -2.34 -1.18 -3.84
C ALA A 153 -3.66 -0.80 -4.50
N VAL A 154 -3.85 0.48 -4.84
CA VAL A 154 -5.06 0.95 -5.52
C VAL A 154 -5.23 0.30 -6.89
N LEU A 155 -4.16 0.12 -7.67
CA LEU A 155 -4.24 -0.60 -8.96
C LEU A 155 -4.64 -2.07 -8.80
N CYS A 156 -4.09 -2.76 -7.80
CA CYS A 156 -4.47 -4.13 -7.50
C CYS A 156 -5.97 -4.21 -7.18
N HIS A 157 -6.44 -3.31 -6.32
CA HIS A 157 -7.85 -3.18 -5.93
C HIS A 157 -8.76 -2.87 -7.10
N TYR A 158 -8.41 -1.86 -7.89
CA TYR A 158 -9.15 -1.50 -9.09
C TYR A 158 -9.33 -2.71 -10.01
N PHE A 159 -8.25 -3.44 -10.31
CA PHE A 159 -8.34 -4.63 -11.15
C PHE A 159 -9.20 -5.73 -10.51
N HIS A 160 -9.10 -5.90 -9.18
CA HIS A 160 -9.90 -6.88 -8.45
C HIS A 160 -11.40 -6.59 -8.53
N ALA A 161 -11.79 -5.34 -8.34
CA ALA A 161 -13.18 -4.89 -8.38
C ALA A 161 -13.73 -4.81 -9.82
N ALA A 162 -12.99 -4.17 -10.73
CA ALA A 162 -13.45 -3.89 -12.10
C ALA A 162 -13.26 -5.07 -13.07
N GLY A 163 -12.38 -6.01 -12.76
CA GLY A 163 -12.00 -7.12 -13.65
C GLY A 163 -11.26 -6.69 -14.92
N ARG A 164 -10.87 -5.42 -15.03
CA ARG A 164 -10.20 -4.81 -16.20
C ARG A 164 -9.01 -3.95 -15.77
N ILE A 165 -8.11 -3.68 -16.72
CA ILE A 165 -6.93 -2.84 -16.49
C ILE A 165 -7.33 -1.37 -16.44
N LEU A 166 -6.70 -0.58 -15.58
CA LEU A 166 -6.77 0.87 -15.66
C LEU A 166 -5.85 1.32 -16.80
N GLY A 167 -6.40 1.89 -17.86
CA GLY A 167 -5.66 2.26 -19.06
C GLY A 167 -4.66 3.41 -18.84
N PRO A 168 -3.86 3.76 -19.87
CA PRO A 168 -2.88 4.85 -19.79
C PRO A 168 -3.53 6.24 -19.60
N GLU A 169 -4.75 6.44 -20.10
CA GLU A 169 -5.56 7.66 -19.94
C GLU A 169 -6.09 7.85 -18.52
N GLY A 170 -6.14 6.75 -17.75
CA GLY A 170 -6.54 6.78 -16.36
C GLY A 170 -5.42 7.21 -15.43
N GLY A 171 -5.78 7.39 -14.16
CA GLY A 171 -4.81 7.72 -13.13
C GLY A 171 -5.19 7.17 -11.77
N VAL A 172 -4.20 7.15 -10.90
CA VAL A 172 -4.34 6.72 -9.51
C VAL A 172 -3.84 7.80 -8.58
N LEU A 173 -4.59 8.04 -7.52
CA LEU A 173 -4.21 8.88 -6.40
C LEU A 173 -4.28 8.05 -5.13
N SER A 174 -3.28 8.16 -4.26
CA SER A 174 -3.30 7.43 -2.99
C SER A 174 -2.72 8.22 -1.83
N PHE A 175 -3.23 7.90 -0.64
CA PHE A 175 -2.89 8.53 0.62
C PHE A 175 -2.65 7.44 1.65
N LEU A 176 -1.40 7.27 2.05
CA LEU A 176 -1.05 6.43 3.18
C LEU A 176 -1.18 7.25 4.48
N ARG A 177 -1.71 6.64 5.54
CA ARG A 177 -1.92 7.23 6.88
C ARG A 177 -1.35 6.29 7.96
N PRO A 178 -0.23 6.61 8.65
CA PRO A 178 0.29 5.79 9.73
C PRO A 178 -0.69 5.77 10.91
N LYS A 179 -0.55 4.77 11.77
CA LYS A 179 -1.40 4.58 12.94
C LYS A 179 -1.56 5.82 13.82
N GLU A 180 -0.52 6.65 13.95
CA GLU A 180 -0.56 7.86 14.75
C GLU A 180 -1.59 8.86 14.21
N LEU A 181 -1.75 8.94 12.89
CA LEU A 181 -2.71 9.84 12.27
C LEU A 181 -4.09 9.20 12.14
N VAL A 182 -4.15 7.89 11.93
CA VAL A 182 -5.41 7.13 12.02
C VAL A 182 -6.04 7.29 13.41
N ALA A 183 -5.24 7.21 14.48
CA ALA A 183 -5.70 7.40 15.86
C ALA A 183 -6.24 8.82 16.12
N LEU A 184 -5.85 9.80 15.31
CA LEU A 184 -6.34 11.18 15.36
C LEU A 184 -7.52 11.43 14.38
N GLY A 185 -8.11 10.37 13.81
CA GLY A 185 -9.25 10.50 12.90
C GLY A 185 -8.87 10.99 11.50
N ALA A 186 -7.65 10.72 11.02
CA ALA A 186 -7.19 11.19 9.69
C ALA A 186 -7.97 10.64 8.49
N ILE A 187 -8.86 9.66 8.68
CA ILE A 187 -9.83 9.24 7.67
C ILE A 187 -11.23 9.64 8.17
N PRO A 188 -11.87 10.63 7.53
CA PRO A 188 -13.22 11.05 7.90
C PRO A 188 -14.22 9.87 7.79
N PRO A 189 -15.09 9.65 8.79
CA PRO A 189 -16.12 8.62 8.72
C PRO A 189 -17.05 8.75 7.50
N GLU A 190 -17.30 9.98 7.05
CA GLU A 190 -18.10 10.28 5.87
C GLU A 190 -17.51 9.65 4.61
N LEU A 191 -16.17 9.68 4.48
CA LEU A 191 -15.47 9.05 3.37
C LEU A 191 -15.63 7.53 3.43
N LEU A 192 -15.58 6.95 4.63
CA LEU A 192 -15.79 5.51 4.82
C LEU A 192 -17.24 5.09 4.58
N ASN A 193 -18.21 6.00 4.75
CA ASN A 193 -19.63 5.73 4.51
C ASN A 193 -20.01 5.74 3.02
N ILE A 194 -19.21 6.43 2.19
CA ILE A 194 -19.35 6.37 0.73
C ILE A 194 -18.88 5.01 0.21
N LEU A 195 -17.89 4.40 0.86
CA LEU A 195 -17.38 3.08 0.49
C LEU A 195 -18.29 1.96 1.00
N GLY A 196 -18.26 0.81 0.31
CA GLY A 196 -19.06 -0.36 0.65
C GLY A 196 -18.76 -0.99 2.02
N PRO A 197 -19.32 -2.17 2.32
CA PRO A 197 -19.06 -2.87 3.58
C PRO A 197 -17.58 -3.27 3.73
N THR A 198 -17.15 -3.49 4.97
CA THR A 198 -15.79 -3.97 5.25
C THR A 198 -15.63 -5.42 4.78
N ASN A 199 -14.61 -5.62 3.96
CA ASN A 199 -14.16 -6.92 3.46
C ASN A 199 -12.87 -7.36 4.18
N ILE A 200 -12.73 -8.67 4.36
CA ILE A 200 -11.54 -9.32 4.92
C ILE A 200 -11.19 -10.49 4.01
N LEU A 201 -9.90 -10.73 3.78
CA LEU A 201 -9.47 -11.88 3.01
C LEU A 201 -9.75 -13.18 3.75
N SER A 202 -10.14 -14.22 3.01
CA SER A 202 -10.45 -15.53 3.58
C SER A 202 -9.86 -16.66 2.74
N GLN A 203 -9.63 -17.83 3.34
CA GLN A 203 -9.31 -19.04 2.61
C GLN A 203 -9.85 -20.25 3.37
N GLY A 204 -10.87 -20.90 2.82
CA GLY A 204 -11.64 -21.89 3.55
C GLY A 204 -12.30 -21.25 4.79
N SER A 205 -12.09 -21.85 5.96
CA SER A 205 -12.59 -21.30 7.24
C SER A 205 -11.68 -20.23 7.85
N ARG A 206 -10.47 -20.02 7.32
CA ARG A 206 -9.51 -19.06 7.88
C ARG A 206 -9.81 -17.65 7.39
N ARG A 207 -9.90 -16.70 8.31
CA ARG A 207 -9.99 -15.25 8.06
C ARG A 207 -8.64 -14.60 8.32
N PHE A 208 -8.28 -13.58 7.55
CA PHE A 208 -7.01 -12.87 7.65
C PHE A 208 -7.24 -11.41 8.04
N GLU A 209 -7.57 -11.18 9.31
CA GLU A 209 -7.89 -9.85 9.89
C GLU A 209 -6.70 -8.87 9.89
N VAL A 210 -5.51 -9.34 9.51
CA VAL A 210 -4.33 -8.51 9.26
C VAL A 210 -4.52 -7.56 8.09
N TYR A 211 -5.57 -7.73 7.29
CA TYR A 211 -5.90 -6.84 6.20
C TYR A 211 -7.41 -6.76 5.97
N GLU A 212 -7.88 -5.52 5.90
CA GLU A 212 -9.26 -5.14 5.66
C GLU A 212 -9.33 -4.10 4.55
N TYR A 213 -10.44 -4.09 3.82
CA TYR A 213 -10.69 -3.04 2.84
C TYR A 213 -12.17 -2.73 2.69
N ARG A 214 -12.47 -1.51 2.29
CA ARG A 214 -13.78 -1.04 1.82
C ARG A 214 -13.55 -0.44 0.44
N GLU A 215 -14.43 -0.72 -0.50
CA GLU A 215 -14.32 -0.18 -1.85
C GLU A 215 -15.69 0.11 -2.43
N ASP A 216 -15.73 0.97 -3.43
CA ASP A 216 -16.90 1.21 -4.25
C ASP A 216 -16.48 1.67 -5.64
N PHE A 217 -17.34 1.44 -6.64
CA PHE A 217 -17.09 1.83 -8.02
C PHE A 217 -18.31 2.54 -8.59
N ASN A 218 -18.17 3.84 -8.85
CA ASN A 218 -19.09 4.57 -9.69
C ASN A 218 -18.80 4.28 -11.18
N GLU A 219 -19.52 3.31 -11.75
CA GLU A 219 -19.40 2.93 -13.17
C GLU A 219 -19.79 4.06 -14.14
N THR A 220 -20.67 4.99 -13.72
CA THR A 220 -21.13 6.08 -14.60
C THR A 220 -20.02 7.08 -14.86
N ASP A 221 -19.27 7.44 -13.82
CA ASP A 221 -18.20 8.43 -13.91
C ASP A 221 -16.82 7.80 -14.12
N GLY A 222 -16.72 6.47 -14.10
CA GLY A 222 -15.44 5.76 -14.22
C GLY A 222 -14.51 6.00 -13.02
N VAL A 223 -15.08 6.21 -11.82
CA VAL A 223 -14.32 6.53 -10.59
C VAL A 223 -14.46 5.41 -9.57
N TYR A 224 -13.32 4.88 -9.14
CA TYR A 224 -13.18 3.84 -8.15
C TYR A 224 -12.54 4.38 -6.87
N GLY A 225 -13.07 4.01 -5.71
CA GLY A 225 -12.54 4.38 -4.41
C GLY A 225 -12.22 3.16 -3.55
N VAL A 226 -11.14 3.25 -2.77
CA VAL A 226 -10.76 2.20 -1.81
C VAL A 226 -10.18 2.78 -0.53
N ALA A 227 -10.55 2.19 0.60
CA ALA A 227 -9.85 2.35 1.87
C ALA A 227 -9.35 0.97 2.33
N CYS A 228 -8.08 0.86 2.69
CA CYS A 228 -7.47 -0.35 3.21
C CYS A 228 -6.93 -0.12 4.62
N ARG A 229 -7.02 -1.13 5.47
CA ARG A 229 -6.32 -1.19 6.76
C ARG A 229 -5.33 -2.33 6.74
N PHE A 230 -4.07 -2.03 7.03
CA PHE A 230 -2.99 -3.01 7.08
C PHE A 230 -2.55 -3.22 8.53
N ARG A 231 -3.08 -4.28 9.16
CA ARG A 231 -2.94 -4.57 10.58
C ARG A 231 -3.28 -3.32 11.41
N THR A 232 -2.45 -3.00 12.39
CA THR A 232 -2.55 -1.79 13.21
C THR A 232 -1.57 -0.70 12.80
N GLY A 233 -0.77 -0.92 11.74
CA GLY A 233 0.37 -0.06 11.43
C GLY A 233 0.03 1.17 10.60
N PHE A 234 -0.86 1.01 9.62
CA PHE A 234 -1.33 2.12 8.78
C PHE A 234 -2.65 1.79 8.06
N GLN A 235 -3.28 2.84 7.57
CA GLN A 235 -4.38 2.79 6.62
C GLN A 235 -3.98 3.46 5.30
N LEU A 236 -4.69 3.11 4.25
CA LEU A 236 -4.55 3.71 2.93
C LEU A 236 -5.93 4.14 2.46
N PHE A 237 -6.03 5.30 1.84
CA PHE A 237 -7.15 5.69 1.00
C PHE A 237 -6.64 5.90 -0.42
N GLY A 238 -7.44 5.56 -1.43
CA GLY A 238 -7.05 5.79 -2.81
C GLY A 238 -8.22 5.87 -3.75
N LEU A 239 -7.95 6.53 -4.87
CA LEU A 239 -8.87 6.74 -5.97
C LEU A 239 -8.22 6.27 -7.26
N ALA A 240 -9.03 5.72 -8.16
CA ALA A 240 -8.67 5.52 -9.55
C ALA A 240 -9.75 6.13 -10.44
N ALA A 241 -9.33 6.81 -11.50
CA ALA A 241 -10.21 7.36 -12.53
C ALA A 241 -9.82 6.77 -13.88
N GLU A 242 -10.79 6.25 -14.64
CA GLU A 242 -10.53 5.59 -15.94
C GLU A 242 -10.08 6.56 -17.03
N ASP A 243 -10.48 7.83 -16.93
CA ASP A 243 -10.13 8.90 -17.85
C ASP A 243 -9.89 10.18 -17.06
N LEU A 244 -8.63 10.65 -17.01
CA LEU A 244 -8.30 11.88 -16.28
C LEU A 244 -8.86 13.13 -16.96
N SER A 245 -9.25 13.07 -18.23
CA SER A 245 -9.81 14.21 -18.96
C SER A 245 -11.20 14.62 -18.47
N THR A 246 -11.92 13.71 -17.79
CA THR A 246 -13.23 13.98 -17.19
C THR A 246 -13.13 14.75 -15.87
N LEU A 247 -11.95 14.75 -15.25
CA LEU A 247 -11.67 15.52 -14.04
C LEU A 247 -11.27 16.95 -14.39
N ASP A 248 -11.71 17.91 -13.59
CA ASP A 248 -11.21 19.28 -13.67
C ASP A 248 -9.71 19.34 -13.34
N GLU A 249 -9.06 20.45 -13.73
CA GLU A 249 -7.61 20.61 -13.61
C GLU A 249 -7.13 20.55 -12.15
N GLU A 250 -7.91 21.05 -11.20
CA GLU A 250 -7.57 21.04 -9.77
C GLU A 250 -7.65 19.62 -9.20
N THR A 251 -8.71 18.87 -9.53
CA THR A 251 -8.90 17.48 -9.10
C THR A 251 -7.87 16.54 -9.71
N ARG A 252 -7.39 16.82 -10.94
CA ARG A 252 -6.38 16.00 -11.61
C ARG A 252 -5.00 16.07 -10.93
N VAL A 253 -4.73 17.10 -10.13
CA VAL A 253 -3.44 17.26 -9.45
C VAL A 253 -3.17 16.06 -8.52
N GLY A 254 -2.00 15.45 -8.71
CA GLY A 254 -1.53 14.33 -7.88
C GLY A 254 -1.92 12.94 -8.41
N PHE A 255 -2.80 12.85 -9.43
CA PHE A 255 -3.03 11.57 -10.10
C PHE A 255 -1.78 11.14 -10.89
N VAL A 256 -1.42 9.86 -10.77
CA VAL A 256 -0.31 9.23 -11.48
C VAL A 256 -0.88 8.19 -12.46
N SER A 257 -0.56 8.34 -13.75
CA SER A 257 -0.90 7.31 -14.75
C SER A 257 -0.24 5.97 -14.37
N PRO A 258 -0.92 4.82 -14.56
CA PRO A 258 -0.35 3.50 -14.30
C PRO A 258 1.02 3.28 -14.96
N SER A 259 1.20 3.88 -16.13
CA SER A 259 2.45 3.85 -16.90
C SER A 259 3.63 4.51 -16.20
N ASN A 260 3.34 5.48 -15.34
CA ASN A 260 4.31 6.39 -14.75
C ASN A 260 4.57 6.12 -13.26
N LEU A 261 4.03 5.04 -12.67
CA LEU A 261 4.26 4.70 -11.25
C LEU A 261 5.73 4.79 -10.80
N PRO A 262 6.74 4.34 -11.58
CA PRO A 262 8.13 4.44 -11.16
C PRO A 262 8.63 5.88 -10.91
N SER A 263 8.00 6.90 -11.48
CA SER A 263 8.40 8.30 -11.30
C SER A 263 8.25 8.78 -9.85
N ILE A 264 7.38 8.12 -9.06
CA ILE A 264 7.19 8.38 -7.62
C ILE A 264 8.52 8.29 -6.86
N LEU A 265 9.44 7.40 -7.27
CA LEU A 265 10.74 7.22 -6.61
C LEU A 265 11.71 8.37 -6.83
N THR A 266 11.46 9.22 -7.83
CA THR A 266 12.32 10.35 -8.19
C THR A 266 11.65 11.70 -7.95
N ASP A 267 10.34 11.73 -7.75
CA ASP A 267 9.59 12.96 -7.54
C ASP A 267 9.60 13.38 -6.07
N GLU A 268 10.12 14.59 -5.81
CA GLU A 268 10.23 15.21 -4.49
C GLU A 268 8.88 15.40 -3.80
N ASN A 269 7.79 15.52 -4.56
CA ASN A 269 6.44 15.66 -4.02
C ASN A 269 6.02 14.42 -3.23
N TYR A 270 6.64 13.26 -3.47
CA TYR A 270 6.36 12.01 -2.76
C TYR A 270 7.31 11.73 -1.59
N LYS A 271 8.25 12.64 -1.30
CA LYS A 271 9.12 12.53 -0.11
C LYS A 271 8.42 12.88 1.19
N HIS A 272 7.27 13.52 1.12
CA HIS A 272 6.54 13.93 2.29
C HIS A 272 5.28 13.11 2.45
N TYR A 273 4.99 12.81 3.70
CA TYR A 273 3.73 12.22 4.12
C TYR A 273 2.49 13.04 3.70
N ASN A 274 2.69 14.34 3.45
CA ASN A 274 1.62 15.29 3.24
C ASN A 274 1.90 16.21 2.04
N GLN A 275 1.32 15.87 0.89
CA GLN A 275 1.00 16.90 -0.10
C GLN A 275 -0.15 17.81 0.42
N PHE A 276 -1.00 17.31 1.35
CA PHE A 276 -2.16 18.03 1.88
C PHE A 276 -1.95 18.86 3.17
N GLU A 277 -0.92 18.64 4.01
CA GLU A 277 -0.66 19.58 5.14
C GLU A 277 -0.31 20.98 4.64
N LYS A 278 0.27 21.10 3.43
CA LYS A 278 0.49 22.43 2.83
C LYS A 278 -0.85 23.11 2.52
N ALA A 279 -1.85 22.37 2.06
CA ALA A 279 -3.19 22.88 1.78
C ALA A 279 -4.00 23.16 3.07
N THR A 280 -3.91 22.30 4.10
CA THR A 280 -4.63 22.54 5.37
C THR A 280 -3.96 23.59 6.26
N ARG A 281 -2.67 23.88 6.06
CA ARG A 281 -2.00 25.01 6.74
C ARG A 281 -2.31 26.36 6.10
N SER A 282 -2.73 26.41 4.83
CA SER A 282 -3.16 27.68 4.21
C SER A 282 -4.61 28.04 4.49
N THR A 283 -5.43 27.09 4.97
CA THR A 283 -6.83 27.34 5.37
C THR A 283 -7.00 27.55 6.88
N ALA A 284 -5.94 27.34 7.66
CA ALA A 284 -5.91 27.56 9.11
C ALA A 284 -5.10 28.81 9.53
N ALA A 285 -4.72 29.66 8.57
CA ALA A 285 -4.07 30.96 8.76
C ALA A 285 -4.96 32.05 8.16
#